data_AF-A0A2S9GG92-F1
#
_entry.id   AF-A0A2S9GG92-F1
#
_cell.length_a   1.000
_cell.length_b   1.000
_cell.length_c   1.000
_cell.angle_alpha   90.00
_cell.angle_beta   90.00
_cell.angle_gamma   90.00
#
_symmetry.space_group_name_H-M   'P 1'
#
loop_
_entity.id
_entity.type
_entity.pdbx_description
1 polymer ?
#
loop_
_entity_poly.entity_id
_entity_poly.type
_entity_poly.pdbx_seq_one_letter_code
_entity_poly.pdbx_strand_id
1 'polypeptide(L)'
;TPAAGDRVGGDWYDAFQLRDGRLIVLLGDVAGHGVAVAGTMSQLRNALRAQLFAGATPAEALTQLNDFCVHMLRTEFATAVVLRV
;
A
#
# COMPACT_ATOMS: atom_id res chain seq x y z
N THR A 1 6.05 3.74 21.77
CA THR A 1 5.36 5.01 22.06
C THR A 1 5.14 5.73 20.74
N PRO A 2 3.91 6.07 20.33
CA PRO A 2 3.73 6.85 19.11
C PRO A 2 4.31 8.24 19.37
N ALA A 3 5.21 8.69 18.51
CA ALA A 3 5.83 9.99 18.64
C ALA A 3 4.77 11.08 18.42
N ALA A 4 4.57 11.92 19.42
CA ALA A 4 3.81 13.16 19.31
C ALA A 4 4.60 14.14 18.43
N GLY A 5 3.98 14.62 17.35
CA GLY A 5 4.47 15.73 16.52
C GLY A 5 4.42 15.42 15.02
N ASP A 6 3.39 15.93 14.34
CA ASP A 6 3.29 16.33 12.91
C ASP A 6 3.94 15.49 11.79
N ARG A 7 4.43 14.29 12.07
CA ARG A 7 4.99 13.38 11.08
C ARG A 7 3.95 12.33 10.75
N VAL A 8 3.01 12.68 9.88
CA VAL A 8 2.28 11.65 9.13
C VAL A 8 3.36 10.89 8.33
N GLY A 9 3.70 9.70 8.83
CA GLY A 9 4.77 8.87 8.29
C GLY A 9 4.36 8.26 6.95
N GLY A 10 5.35 8.01 6.11
CA GLY A 10 5.19 7.26 4.86
C GLY A 10 4.81 5.81 5.07
N ASP A 11 5.05 5.26 6.27
CA ASP A 11 4.76 3.88 6.64
C ASP A 11 3.25 3.58 6.76
N TRP A 12 2.82 2.43 6.22
CA TRP A 12 1.46 1.91 6.38
C TRP A 12 1.41 0.39 6.49
N TYR A 13 0.28 -0.08 7.03
CA TYR A 13 -0.10 -1.47 6.99
C TYR A 13 -1.60 -1.63 6.71
N ASP A 14 -1.99 -2.82 6.26
CA ASP A 14 -3.39 -3.25 6.14
C ASP A 14 -3.46 -4.77 6.35
N ALA A 15 -4.58 -5.26 6.88
CA ALA A 15 -4.82 -6.68 7.07
C ALA A 15 -6.30 -7.02 6.84
N PHE A 16 -6.58 -8.00 5.98
CA PHE A 16 -7.96 -8.39 5.66
C PHE A 16 -8.06 -9.81 5.15
N GLN A 17 -9.22 -10.43 5.36
CA GLN A 17 -9.52 -11.76 4.84
C GLN A 17 -10.09 -11.68 3.42
N LEU A 18 -9.67 -12.61 2.58
CA LEU A 18 -10.27 -12.87 1.27
C LEU A 18 -11.52 -13.75 1.41
N ARG A 19 -12.30 -13.85 0.34
CA ARG A 19 -13.52 -14.68 0.29
C ARG A 19 -13.27 -16.17 0.53
N ASP A 20 -12.05 -16.63 0.27
CA ASP A 20 -11.61 -18.00 0.51
C ASP A 20 -11.06 -18.23 1.92
N GLY A 21 -11.15 -17.23 2.81
CA GLY A 21 -10.71 -17.30 4.20
C GLY A 21 -9.22 -17.03 4.42
N ARG A 22 -8.42 -16.88 3.35
CA ARG A 22 -6.99 -16.56 3.48
C ARG A 22 -6.77 -15.13 3.95
N LEU A 23 -5.75 -14.92 4.77
CA LEU A 23 -5.41 -13.60 5.31
C LEU A 23 -4.41 -12.92 4.38
N ILE A 24 -4.68 -11.67 4.04
CA ILE A 24 -3.73 -10.75 3.42
C ILE A 24 -3.17 -9.83 4.49
N VAL A 25 -1.86 -9.63 4.47
CA VAL A 25 -1.16 -8.59 5.23
C VAL A 25 -0.34 -7.75 4.27
N LEU A 26 -0.49 -6.44 4.35
CA LEU A 26 0.22 -5.44 3.58
C LEU A 26 1.08 -4.61 4.52
N LEU A 27 2.32 -4.36 4.11
CA LEU A 27 3.17 -3.32 4.68
C LEU A 27 3.72 -2.47 3.54
N GLY A 28 3.91 -1.18 3.78
CA GLY A 28 4.63 -0.33 2.84
C GLY A 28 5.15 0.94 3.47
N ASP A 29 6.04 1.61 2.75
CA ASP A 29 6.63 2.90 3.11
C ASP A 29 6.74 3.79 1.86
N VAL A 30 6.14 4.99 1.89
CA VAL A 30 6.22 5.99 0.82
C VAL A 30 7.35 6.94 1.15
N ALA A 31 8.29 7.11 0.23
CA ALA A 31 9.38 8.07 0.37
C ALA A 31 8.82 9.49 0.51
N GLY A 32 9.28 10.21 1.53
CA GLY A 32 8.87 11.59 1.81
C GLY A 32 8.20 11.75 3.17
N HIS A 33 7.68 12.94 3.45
CA HIS A 33 6.95 13.21 4.69
C HIS A 33 5.91 14.32 4.52
N GLY A 34 4.86 14.27 5.35
CA GLY A 34 3.83 15.30 5.44
C GLY A 34 2.48 14.90 4.85
N VAL A 35 1.52 15.84 4.89
CA VAL A 35 0.11 15.57 4.55
C VAL A 35 -0.07 15.10 3.10
N ALA A 36 0.77 15.56 2.16
CA ALA A 36 0.73 15.11 0.77
C ALA A 36 1.02 13.59 0.64
N VAL A 37 1.99 13.09 1.42
CA VAL A 37 2.36 11.67 1.44
C VAL A 37 1.22 10.80 1.99
N ALA A 38 0.44 11.32 2.93
CA ALA A 38 -0.74 10.63 3.47
C ALA A 38 -1.78 10.32 2.38
N GLY A 39 -1.97 11.25 1.43
CA GLY A 39 -2.85 11.05 0.28
C GLY A 39 -2.34 9.96 -0.65
N THR A 40 -1.04 9.97 -0.97
CA THR A 40 -0.38 8.93 -1.78
C THR A 40 -0.48 7.55 -1.12
N MET A 41 -0.14 7.45 0.16
CA MET A 41 -0.26 6.24 0.97
C MET A 41 -1.70 5.67 0.91
N SER A 42 -2.72 6.51 1.08
CA SER A 42 -4.12 6.06 0.99
C SER A 42 -4.48 5.53 -0.41
N GLN A 43 -3.97 6.14 -1.47
CA GLN A 43 -4.21 5.69 -2.84
C GLN A 43 -3.56 4.31 -3.08
N LEU A 44 -2.29 4.15 -2.72
CA LEU A 44 -1.55 2.90 -2.90
C LEU A 44 -2.18 1.75 -2.10
N ARG A 45 -2.50 1.99 -0.82
CA ARG A 45 -3.17 1.00 0.04
C ARG A 45 -4.50 0.54 -0.56
N ASN A 46 -5.33 1.48 -1.00
CA ASN A 46 -6.66 1.16 -1.53
C ASN A 46 -6.57 0.44 -2.88
N ALA A 47 -5.65 0.84 -3.77
CA ALA A 47 -5.42 0.17 -5.04
C ALA A 47 -5.00 -1.29 -4.83
N LEU A 48 -4.01 -1.52 -3.96
CA LEU A 48 -3.50 -2.85 -3.67
C LEU A 48 -4.57 -3.74 -3.01
N ARG A 49 -5.34 -3.19 -2.06
CA ARG A 49 -6.47 -3.88 -1.44
C ARG A 49 -7.52 -4.28 -2.48
N ALA A 50 -7.89 -3.38 -3.39
CA ALA A 50 -8.89 -3.64 -4.42
C ALA A 50 -8.44 -4.76 -5.38
N GLN A 51 -7.19 -4.73 -5.84
CA GLN A 51 -6.63 -5.76 -6.73
C GLN A 51 -6.64 -7.14 -6.07
N LEU A 52 -6.17 -7.24 -4.83
CA LEU A 52 -6.14 -8.49 -4.07
C LEU A 52 -7.55 -9.01 -3.77
N PHE A 53 -8.48 -8.12 -3.42
CA PHE A 53 -9.88 -8.49 -3.20
C PHE A 53 -10.58 -8.94 -4.49
N ALA A 54 -10.17 -8.41 -5.64
CA ALA A 54 -10.63 -8.84 -6.96
C ALA A 54 -10.02 -10.19 -7.40
N GLY A 55 -9.07 -10.75 -6.65
CA GLY A 55 -8.51 -12.07 -6.88
C GLY A 55 -7.11 -12.08 -7.49
N ALA A 56 -6.47 -10.92 -7.68
CA ALA A 56 -5.08 -10.86 -8.10
C ALA A 56 -4.17 -11.59 -7.09
N THR A 57 -3.15 -12.27 -7.57
CA THR A 57 -2.07 -12.78 -6.74
C THR A 57 -1.22 -11.63 -6.19
N PRO A 58 -0.47 -11.84 -5.10
CA PRO A 58 0.46 -10.83 -4.57
C PRO A 58 1.41 -10.25 -5.63
N ALA A 59 1.95 -11.10 -6.51
CA ALA A 59 2.87 -10.68 -7.57
C ALA A 59 2.18 -9.82 -8.65
N GLU A 60 0.98 -10.21 -9.08
CA GLU A 60 0.19 -9.44 -10.04
C GLU A 60 -0.23 -8.08 -9.46
N ALA A 61 -0.69 -8.07 -8.20
CA ALA A 61 -1.10 -6.85 -7.53
C ALA A 61 0.07 -5.86 -7.37
N LEU A 62 1.26 -6.34 -6.98
CA LEU A 62 2.46 -5.51 -6.91
C LEU A 62 2.90 -4.98 -8.29
N THR A 63 2.82 -5.80 -9.33
CA THR A 63 3.12 -5.38 -10.71
C THR A 63 2.17 -4.25 -11.15
N GLN A 64 0.86 -4.44 -10.96
CA GLN A 64 -0.14 -3.44 -11.32
C GLN A 64 -0.01 -2.16 -10.47
N LEU A 65 0.36 -2.29 -9.19
CA LEU A 65 0.62 -1.13 -8.32
C LEU A 65 1.83 -0.34 -8.83
N ASN A 66 2.91 -1.02 -9.25
CA ASN A 66 4.06 -0.37 -9.85
C ASN A 66 3.68 0.39 -11.13
N ASP A 67 2.89 -0.23 -12.01
CA ASP A 67 2.39 0.42 -13.23
C ASP A 67 1.54 1.66 -12.90
N PHE A 68 0.66 1.55 -11.89
CA PHE A 68 -0.10 2.69 -11.39
C PHE A 68 0.81 3.82 -10.92
N CYS A 69 1.83 3.54 -10.10
CA CYS A 69 2.79 4.54 -9.63
C CYS A 69 3.52 5.23 -10.79
N VAL A 70 4.03 4.46 -11.76
CA VAL A 70 4.77 4.98 -12.92
C VAL A 70 3.92 5.93 -13.78
N HIS A 71 2.61 5.69 -13.88
CA HIS A 71 1.73 6.48 -14.73
C HIS A 71 1.04 7.64 -14.01
N MET A 72 0.68 7.46 -12.74
CA MET A 72 -0.16 8.39 -11.98
C MET A 72 0.59 9.18 -10.90
N LEU A 73 1.75 8.70 -10.44
CA LEU A 73 2.47 9.24 -9.27
C LEU A 73 3.98 9.39 -9.56
N ARG A 74 4.32 10.01 -10.69
CA ARG A 74 5.68 10.01 -11.30
C ARG A 74 6.84 10.49 -10.41
N THR A 75 6.57 11.18 -9.31
CA THR A 75 7.60 11.73 -8.40
C THR A 75 7.74 10.95 -7.10
N GLU A 76 6.85 9.99 -6.84
CA GLU A 76 6.77 9.27 -5.57
C GLU A 76 7.33 7.85 -5.73
N PHE A 77 8.10 7.41 -4.73
CA PHE A 77 8.58 6.05 -4.63
C PHE A 77 8.01 5.40 -3.38
N ALA A 78 7.68 4.11 -3.47
CA ALA A 78 7.23 3.36 -2.31
C ALA A 78 7.82 1.95 -2.29
N THR A 79 8.06 1.43 -1.09
CA THR A 79 8.32 0.01 -0.86
C THR A 79 7.05 -0.65 -0.37
N ALA A 80 6.81 -1.90 -0.76
CA ALA A 80 5.63 -2.65 -0.33
C ALA A 80 5.93 -4.15 -0.23
N VAL A 81 5.31 -4.78 0.77
CA VAL A 81 5.32 -6.23 0.99
C VAL A 81 3.88 -6.71 1.10
N VAL A 82 3.58 -7.80 0.40
CA VAL A 82 2.29 -8.48 0.45
C VAL A 82 2.51 -9.91 0.90
N LEU A 83 1.84 -10.28 1.98
CA LEU A 83 1.83 -11.64 2.51
C LEU A 83 0.43 -12.22 2.37
N ARG A 84 0.34 -13.48 1.93
CA ARG A 84 -0.89 -14.27 1.89
C ARG A 84 -0.70 -15.52 2.73
N VAL A 85 -1.54 -15.69 3.73
CA VAL A 85 -1.55 -16.83 4.67
C VAL A 85 -2.78 -17.67 4.43
#